data_AF-A0A921IIX4-F1
#
_entry.id   AF-A0A921IIX4-F1
#
_cell.length_a   1.000
_cell.length_b   1.000
_cell.length_c   1.000
_cell.angle_alpha   90.00
_cell.angle_beta   90.00
_cell.angle_gamma   90.00
#
_symmetry.space_group_name_H-M   'P 1'
#
loop_
_entity.id
_entity.type
_entity.pdbx_description
1 polymer ?
#
loop_
_entity_poly.entity_id
_entity_poly.type
_entity_poly.pdbx_seq_one_letter_code
_entity_poly.pdbx_strand_id
1 'polypeptide(L)'
;ETLEEENSNLRAWLIVTARNKALDRYRRLRRETVEPLPEDFELIADELVEPRQSEAEALIAELVEGLQPPDREIFIRRYYGLQSGREIGKALHMEEHAVNVRLSRGRQRLKRQFLQIFGKE
;
A
#
# COMPACT_ATOMS: atom_id res chain seq x y z
N GLU A 1 -7.25 6.41 -27.58
CA GLU A 1 -5.85 6.82 -27.77
C GLU A 1 -4.98 5.99 -26.86
N THR A 2 -4.31 5.01 -27.48
CA THR A 2 -3.42 4.03 -26.88
C THR A 2 -2.09 4.69 -26.51
N LEU A 3 -1.76 4.73 -25.22
CA LEU A 3 -0.43 5.09 -24.70
C LEU A 3 0.51 3.88 -24.84
N GLU A 4 0.67 3.41 -26.07
CA GLU A 4 1.71 2.43 -26.39
C GLU A 4 2.69 3.09 -27.34
N GLU A 5 3.97 2.85 -27.06
CA GLU A 5 5.12 3.19 -27.89
C GLU A 5 5.65 4.62 -27.76
N GLU A 6 6.47 4.84 -26.73
CA GLU A 6 7.79 5.50 -26.80
C GLU A 6 8.16 5.93 -25.39
N ASN A 7 9.00 5.14 -24.68
CA ASN A 7 9.87 5.54 -23.55
C ASN A 7 9.41 6.72 -22.67
N SER A 8 8.10 6.83 -22.42
CA SER A 8 7.51 7.91 -21.67
C SER A 8 7.54 7.44 -20.24
N ASN A 9 8.30 8.17 -19.42
CA ASN A 9 8.44 7.86 -18.01
C ASN A 9 7.04 7.85 -17.38
N LEU A 10 6.44 6.66 -17.24
CA LEU A 10 5.06 6.47 -16.77
C LEU A 10 4.85 7.19 -15.43
N ARG A 11 5.89 7.21 -14.58
CA ARG A 11 5.88 7.95 -13.32
C ARG A 11 5.78 9.46 -13.56
N ALA A 12 6.54 10.03 -14.48
CA ALA A 12 6.45 11.44 -14.84
C ALA A 12 5.08 11.78 -15.46
N TRP A 13 4.56 10.93 -16.36
CA TRP A 13 3.24 11.09 -16.94
C TRP A 13 2.13 11.05 -15.87
N LEU A 14 2.17 10.09 -14.94
CA LEU A 14 1.24 9.99 -13.82
C LEU A 14 1.29 11.25 -12.93
N ILE A 15 2.49 11.75 -12.61
CA ILE A 15 2.65 12.96 -11.80
C ILE A 15 2.00 14.17 -12.50
N VAL A 16 2.28 14.37 -13.79
CA VAL A 16 1.73 15.49 -14.56
C VAL A 16 0.21 15.38 -14.69
N THR A 17 -0.30 14.19 -15.03
CA THR A 17 -1.74 13.95 -15.18
C THR A 17 -2.48 14.16 -13.85
N ALA A 18 -1.97 13.61 -12.75
CA ALA A 18 -2.55 13.81 -11.42
C ALA A 18 -2.56 15.29 -11.02
N ARG A 19 -1.44 16.01 -11.24
CA ARG A 19 -1.35 17.45 -10.98
C ARG A 19 -2.37 18.24 -11.81
N ASN A 20 -2.47 17.95 -13.10
CA ASN A 20 -3.40 18.65 -13.98
C ASN A 20 -4.85 18.40 -13.57
N LYS A 21 -5.22 17.16 -13.22
CA LYS A 21 -6.56 16.86 -12.71
C LYS A 21 -6.86 17.52 -11.37
N ALA A 22 -5.89 17.59 -10.46
CA ALA A 22 -6.05 18.34 -9.22
C ALA A 22 -6.27 19.84 -9.48
N LEU A 23 -5.51 20.44 -10.40
CA LEU A 23 -5.67 21.85 -10.79
C LEU A 23 -7.02 22.13 -11.48
N ASP A 24 -7.44 21.25 -12.38
CA ASP A 24 -8.75 21.36 -13.04
C ASP A 24 -9.88 21.29 -12.00
N ARG A 25 -9.80 20.34 -11.06
CA ARG A 25 -10.76 20.21 -9.95
C ARG A 25 -10.76 21.44 -9.06
N TYR A 26 -9.60 21.95 -8.67
CA TYR A 26 -9.47 23.17 -7.86
C TYR A 26 -10.06 24.39 -8.58
N ARG A 27 -9.77 24.58 -9.87
CA ARG A 27 -10.32 25.68 -10.68
C ARG A 27 -11.83 25.60 -10.78
N ARG A 28 -12.41 24.39 -10.89
CA ARG A 28 -13.85 24.16 -10.90
C ARG A 28 -14.47 24.53 -9.54
N LEU A 29 -13.94 23.96 -8.46
CA LEU A 29 -14.40 24.23 -7.09
C LEU A 29 -14.32 25.72 -6.74
N ARG A 30 -13.28 26.42 -7.17
CA ARG A 30 -13.13 27.86 -6.93
C ARG A 30 -14.16 28.72 -7.68
N ARG A 31 -14.74 28.23 -8.77
CA ARG A 31 -15.78 28.94 -9.54
C ARG A 31 -17.19 28.65 -9.03
N GLU A 32 -17.39 27.46 -8.45
CA GLU A 32 -18.63 27.09 -7.78
C GLU A 32 -18.67 27.78 -6.42
N THR A 33 -19.82 28.31 -6.01
CA THR A 33 -20.01 28.80 -4.64
C THR A 33 -20.01 27.56 -3.74
N VAL A 34 -18.86 27.26 -3.14
CA VAL A 34 -18.72 26.12 -2.24
C VAL A 34 -19.40 26.51 -0.92
N GLU A 35 -20.46 25.80 -0.55
CA GLU A 35 -21.06 25.97 0.77
C GLU A 35 -20.05 25.52 1.85
N PRO A 36 -20.03 26.20 3.00
CA PRO A 36 -19.21 25.76 4.13
C PRO A 36 -19.58 24.32 4.51
N LEU A 37 -18.57 23.57 4.95
CA LEU A 37 -18.79 22.22 5.45
C LEU A 37 -19.81 22.26 6.61
N PRO A 38 -20.72 21.29 6.70
CA PRO A 38 -21.61 21.15 7.84
C PRO A 38 -20.85 21.12 9.17
N GLU A 39 -21.43 21.65 10.24
CA GLU A 39 -20.80 21.69 11.58
C GLU A 39 -20.49 20.28 12.13
N ASP A 40 -21.25 19.28 11.67
CA ASP A 40 -21.10 17.86 11.99
C ASP A 40 -20.23 17.10 10.97
N PHE A 41 -19.53 17.80 10.07
CA PHE A 41 -18.69 17.16 9.06
C PHE A 41 -17.62 16.23 9.66
N GLU A 42 -17.03 16.56 10.82
CA GLU A 42 -16.07 15.69 11.49
C GLU A 42 -16.70 14.36 11.92
N LEU A 43 -17.95 14.40 12.43
CA LEU A 43 -18.69 13.21 12.84
C LEU A 43 -19.06 12.34 11.63
N ILE A 44 -19.53 13.00 10.56
CA ILE A 44 -19.88 12.34 9.28
C ILE A 44 -18.62 11.77 8.61
N ALA A 45 -17.50 12.48 8.68
CA ALA A 45 -16.23 12.03 8.13
C ALA A 45 -15.71 10.82 8.90
N ASP A 46 -15.72 10.81 10.23
CA ASP A 46 -15.31 9.65 11.03
C ASP A 46 -16.17 8.42 10.74
N GLU A 47 -17.49 8.58 10.58
CA GLU A 47 -18.40 7.48 10.22
C GLU A 47 -18.16 6.94 8.79
N LEU A 48 -17.74 7.81 7.86
CA LEU A 48 -17.38 7.44 6.48
C LEU A 48 -15.95 6.91 6.33
N VAL A 49 -15.07 7.19 7.30
CA VAL A 49 -13.61 6.97 7.22
C VAL A 49 -13.16 5.76 8.01
N GLU A 50 -14.01 5.04 8.75
CA GLU A 50 -13.64 3.69 9.20
C GLU A 50 -13.35 2.84 7.95
N PRO A 51 -12.07 2.59 7.61
CA PRO A 51 -11.76 1.84 6.43
C PRO A 51 -12.16 0.42 6.79
N ARG A 52 -13.30 -0.04 6.27
CA ARG A 52 -13.63 -1.46 6.35
C ARG A 52 -12.47 -2.20 5.71
N GLN A 53 -11.68 -2.86 6.54
CA GLN A 53 -10.62 -3.73 6.10
C GLN A 53 -11.25 -4.72 5.12
N SER A 54 -10.76 -4.73 3.89
CA SER A 54 -11.25 -5.70 2.91
C SER A 54 -10.94 -7.12 3.39
N GLU A 55 -11.75 -8.09 2.98
CA GLU A 55 -11.50 -9.51 3.29
C GLU A 55 -10.10 -9.94 2.84
N ALA A 56 -9.63 -9.40 1.71
CA ALA A 56 -8.27 -9.59 1.21
C ALA A 56 -7.20 -9.05 2.19
N GLU A 57 -7.39 -7.84 2.73
CA GLU A 57 -6.46 -7.25 3.71
C GLU A 57 -6.47 -8.00 5.03
N ALA A 58 -7.64 -8.46 5.50
CA ALA A 58 -7.77 -9.28 6.70
C ALA A 58 -7.02 -10.60 6.56
N LEU A 59 -7.19 -11.29 5.42
CA LEU A 59 -6.50 -12.54 5.12
C LEU A 59 -4.98 -12.35 5.05
N ILE A 60 -4.49 -11.27 4.41
CA ILE A 60 -3.06 -11.00 4.37
C ILE A 60 -2.49 -10.77 5.77
N ALA A 61 -3.20 -10.05 6.64
CA ALA A 61 -2.77 -9.83 8.02
C ALA A 61 -2.62 -11.16 8.78
N GLU A 62 -3.62 -12.05 8.70
CA GLU A 62 -3.59 -13.38 9.31
C GLU A 62 -2.41 -14.22 8.80
N LEU A 63 -2.21 -14.24 7.48
CA LEU A 63 -1.11 -15.02 6.87
C LEU A 63 0.27 -14.49 7.30
N VAL A 64 0.42 -13.18 7.48
CA VAL A 64 1.66 -12.57 7.99
C VAL A 64 1.87 -12.89 9.47
N GLU A 65 0.81 -12.87 10.30
CA GLU A 65 0.87 -13.27 11.70
C GLU A 65 1.29 -14.74 11.87
N GLY A 66 0.82 -15.62 10.98
CA GLY A 66 1.18 -17.04 10.95
C GLY A 66 2.64 -17.33 10.61
N LEU A 67 3.43 -16.34 10.17
CA LEU A 67 4.85 -16.54 9.91
C LEU A 67 5.63 -16.77 11.22
N GLN A 68 6.58 -17.70 11.18
CA GLN A 68 7.47 -17.95 12.32
C GLN A 68 8.58 -16.91 12.42
N PRO A 69 9.04 -16.55 13.63
CA PRO A 69 10.25 -15.74 13.79
C PRO A 69 11.48 -16.41 13.15
N PRO A 70 12.41 -15.66 12.54
CA PRO A 70 12.42 -14.20 12.40
C PRO A 70 11.65 -13.68 11.17
N ASP A 71 11.05 -14.53 10.34
CA ASP A 71 10.43 -14.11 9.07
C ASP A 71 9.27 -13.12 9.28
N ARG A 72 8.45 -13.31 10.33
CA ARG A 72 7.38 -12.35 10.69
C ARG A 72 7.94 -10.96 10.99
N GLU A 73 8.95 -10.90 11.84
CA GLU A 73 9.60 -9.65 12.25
C GLU A 73 10.24 -8.95 11.05
N ILE A 74 10.88 -9.71 10.16
CA ILE A 74 11.43 -9.20 8.91
C ILE A 74 10.33 -8.57 8.03
N PHE A 75 9.16 -9.21 7.92
CA PHE A 75 8.02 -8.69 7.17
C PHE A 75 7.46 -7.40 7.79
N ILE A 76 7.24 -7.40 9.11
CA ILE A 76 6.72 -6.23 9.82
C ILE A 76 7.65 -5.03 9.62
N ARG A 77 8.95 -5.23 9.85
CA ARG A 77 9.96 -4.17 9.66
C ARG A 77 10.05 -3.67 8.23
N ARG A 78 9.93 -4.57 7.25
CA ARG A 78 10.03 -4.18 5.83
C ARG A 78 8.82 -3.38 5.36
N TYR A 79 7.60 -3.83 5.69
CA TYR A 79 6.38 -3.30 5.10
C TYR A 79 5.68 -2.25 5.97
N TYR A 80 5.73 -2.40 7.29
CA TYR A 80 5.16 -1.42 8.23
C TYR A 80 6.23 -0.47 8.76
N GLY A 81 7.44 -0.97 9.03
CA GLY A 81 8.57 -0.16 9.47
C GLY A 81 9.33 0.54 8.34
N LEU A 82 9.01 0.25 7.07
CA LEU A 82 9.66 0.77 5.86
C LEU A 82 11.20 0.65 5.85
N GLN A 83 11.76 -0.29 6.61
CA GLN A 83 13.20 -0.45 6.77
C GLN A 83 13.82 -1.12 5.52
N SER A 84 15.04 -0.73 5.18
CA SER A 84 15.86 -1.40 4.17
C SER A 84 16.34 -2.77 4.65
N GLY A 85 16.70 -3.66 3.72
CA GLY A 85 17.27 -4.97 4.07
C GLY A 85 18.51 -4.85 4.97
N ARG A 86 19.33 -3.81 4.74
CA ARG A 86 20.48 -3.46 5.56
C ARG A 86 20.11 -3.08 7.00
N GLU A 87 19.11 -2.23 7.19
CA GLU A 87 18.66 -1.80 8.52
C GLU A 87 18.05 -2.97 9.30
N ILE A 88 17.26 -3.80 8.63
CA ILE A 88 16.68 -5.02 9.20
C ILE A 88 17.79 -6.00 9.59
N GLY A 89 18.78 -6.19 8.71
CA GLY A 89 19.93 -7.04 8.98
C GLY A 89 20.70 -6.61 10.22
N LYS A 90 20.98 -5.30 10.35
CA LYS A 90 21.58 -4.74 11.56
C LYS A 90 20.74 -4.99 12.82
N ALA A 91 19.43 -4.75 12.74
CA ALA A 91 18.53 -4.89 13.89
C ALA A 91 18.36 -6.35 14.36
N LEU A 92 18.43 -7.31 13.44
CA LEU A 92 18.22 -8.73 13.72
C LEU A 92 19.52 -9.55 13.77
N HIS A 93 20.68 -8.89 13.68
CA HIS A 93 21.99 -9.54 13.59
C HIS A 93 22.09 -10.56 12.44
N MET A 94 21.65 -10.14 11.25
CA MET A 94 21.63 -10.93 10.02
C MET A 94 22.31 -10.20 8.87
N GLU A 95 22.88 -10.95 7.94
CA GLU A 95 23.35 -10.40 6.67
C GLU A 95 22.18 -9.86 5.85
N GLU A 96 22.36 -8.71 5.20
CA GLU A 96 21.34 -8.11 4.33
C GLU A 96 20.87 -9.09 3.24
N HIS A 97 21.78 -9.89 2.69
CA HIS A 97 21.44 -10.94 1.73
C HIS A 97 20.46 -11.97 2.32
N ALA A 98 20.68 -12.42 3.56
CA ALA A 98 19.80 -13.38 4.22
C ALA A 98 18.40 -12.80 4.47
N VAL A 99 18.30 -11.52 4.82
CA VAL A 99 17.02 -10.79 4.94
C VAL A 99 16.30 -10.77 3.59
N ASN A 100 17.00 -10.41 2.51
CA ASN A 100 16.42 -10.33 1.17
C ASN A 100 15.92 -11.68 0.66
N VAL A 101 16.67 -12.76 0.90
CA VAL A 101 16.27 -14.14 0.55
C VAL A 101 15.02 -14.56 1.34
N ARG A 102 14.97 -14.29 2.66
CA ARG A 102 13.80 -14.60 3.49
C ARG A 102 12.57 -13.81 3.06
N LEU A 103 12.71 -12.52 2.77
CA LEU A 103 11.64 -11.69 2.22
C LEU A 103 11.11 -12.25 0.89
N SER A 104 12.01 -12.68 0.00
CA SER A 104 11.63 -13.27 -1.29
C SER A 104 10.83 -14.55 -1.12
N ARG A 105 11.34 -15.51 -0.33
CA ARG A 105 10.68 -16.79 -0.05
C ARG A 105 9.35 -16.59 0.69
N GLY A 106 9.33 -15.69 1.67
CA GLY A 106 8.12 -15.34 2.42
C GLY A 106 7.03 -14.79 1.50
N ARG A 107 7.36 -13.86 0.58
CA ARG A 107 6.39 -13.33 -0.39
C ARG A 107 5.81 -14.42 -1.28
N GLN A 108 6.66 -15.34 -1.78
CA GLN A 108 6.20 -16.47 -2.59
C GLN A 108 5.29 -17.42 -1.79
N ARG A 109 5.61 -17.68 -0.53
CA ARG A 109 4.77 -18.48 0.37
C ARG A 109 3.40 -17.82 0.59
N LEU A 110 3.40 -16.57 1.04
CA LEU A 110 2.18 -15.80 1.30
C LEU A 110 1.31 -15.70 0.04
N LYS A 111 1.91 -15.40 -1.12
CA LYS A 111 1.18 -15.33 -2.40
C LYS A 111 0.46 -16.65 -2.72
N ARG A 112 1.13 -17.79 -2.52
CA ARG A 112 0.51 -19.09 -2.77
C ARG A 112 -0.65 -19.37 -1.81
N GLN A 113 -0.47 -19.09 -0.52
CA GLN A 113 -1.51 -19.28 0.48
C GLN A 113 -2.71 -18.36 0.24
N PHE A 114 -2.44 -17.09 -0.05
CA PHE A 114 -3.46 -16.10 -0.39
C PHE A 114 -4.28 -16.56 -1.60
N LEU A 115 -3.64 -16.92 -2.71
CA LEU A 115 -4.35 -17.39 -3.91
C LEU A 115 -5.11 -18.70 -3.69
N GLN A 116 -4.64 -19.58 -2.81
CA GLN A 116 -5.33 -20.83 -2.50
C GLN A 116 -6.61 -20.61 -1.69
N ILE A 117 -6.65 -19.58 -0.85
CA ILE A 117 -7.80 -19.26 0.01
C ILE A 117 -8.74 -18.30 -0.74
N PHE A 118 -8.22 -17.16 -1.18
CA PHE A 118 -8.98 -16.09 -1.83
C PHE A 118 -9.39 -16.42 -3.27
N GLY A 119 -8.62 -17.23 -3.99
CA GLY A 119 -8.94 -17.63 -5.37
C GLY A 119 -9.86 -18.84 -5.49
N LYS A 120 -10.36 -19.37 -4.36
CA LYS A 120 -11.37 -20.44 -4.31
C LYS A 120 -12.78 -19.91 -4.04
N GLU A 121 -12.90 -18.61 -3.73
CA GLU A 121 -14.16 -17.87 -3.72
C GLU A 121 -14.47 -17.33 -5.12
#